data_AF-A0A6G0S785-F1
#
_entry.id   AF-A0A6G0S785-F1
#
_cell.length_a   1.000
_cell.length_b   1.000
_cell.length_c   1.000
_cell.angle_alpha   90.00
_cell.angle_beta   90.00
_cell.angle_gamma   90.00
#
_symmetry.space_group_name_H-M   'P 1'
#
loop_
_entity.id
_entity.type
_entity.pdbx_description
1 polymer ?
#
loop_
_entity_poly.entity_id
_entity_poly.type
_entity_poly.pdbx_seq_one_letter_code
_entity_poly.pdbx_strand_id
1 'polypeptide(L)'
;MAENEAPIEMGKVKPSKSTTSANRYIISGRKRSSVYCMDSEESPSRTISRVNQETLDEEGGAKLFTAKRMLVVVWMCVGLVPLLLQARSYLKFVTPHKILQELVVPAAATKHTADMETLCPMEGLVIAGAWWNVGVTHYYELEQGRVCHFVVPQYNIHGNYMLGTELIAPSETSPASCSENSYFLEYYFYHGSIGYYAFYEEAIGTLCANDNIGYVLVQGLGTYDSNGANLAQDFGDTTYRRSYWYGLFGSAWILYRSILLRRSYISCKRYGLRCDRLQEPMRFKDSVVFVQESMRLSAHGARNYHRAALVYLLVEGLMSDLFMLIAQDGVFAKVQYISLGYNLSGVLSMLFEMVETMNWMGEKPRCLIKRLLFNYETALLGELVCSAAMQYYLTGLNKSSLKGSKPVAEAVSYYVWSLVGHAIIVLGIVFVIVSIRSLGAIISVRWNFGSLTLFSTPCCVDTAIGPRCKMVLLSGYVWEDRRLCYKVETLKSFGLLKMVEEDGTHFIALHRLHWLAIPRRDLMVIGEVNGYNVTRCSERPCTGMVSMVGKTLGGLAGSDSPTRTILDRFP
;
A
#
# COMPACT_ATOMS: atom_id res chain seq x y z
N MET A 1 -71.14 31.96 -5.55
CA MET A 1 -71.53 32.34 -4.18
C MET A 1 -70.32 32.07 -3.31
N ALA A 2 -69.41 33.04 -3.19
CA ALA A 2 -69.41 34.08 -2.14
C ALA A 2 -69.23 33.46 -0.75
N GLU A 3 -68.35 33.88 0.15
CA GLU A 3 -67.19 34.78 0.21
C GLU A 3 -66.73 34.68 1.68
N ASN A 4 -65.42 34.55 1.96
CA ASN A 4 -64.67 35.38 2.92
C ASN A 4 -63.39 34.72 3.48
N GLU A 5 -62.26 35.31 3.06
CA GLU A 5 -60.95 35.46 3.71
C GLU A 5 -61.10 36.21 5.07
N ALA A 6 -60.24 36.18 6.10
CA ALA A 6 -58.89 35.66 6.42
C ALA A 6 -58.72 35.72 7.98
N PRO A 7 -57.51 35.80 8.58
CA PRO A 7 -56.48 34.77 8.79
C PRO A 7 -56.16 34.51 10.29
N ILE A 8 -55.46 33.42 10.64
CA ILE A 8 -54.86 33.24 11.99
C ILE A 8 -53.35 32.94 11.90
N GLU A 9 -52.62 33.70 12.73
CA GLU A 9 -51.18 33.84 12.91
C GLU A 9 -50.35 32.56 13.04
N MET A 10 -49.22 32.53 12.31
CA MET A 10 -48.07 31.68 12.66
C MET A 10 -47.26 32.33 13.78
N GLY A 11 -47.13 31.61 14.90
CA GLY A 11 -46.36 32.01 16.07
C GLY A 11 -44.88 32.23 15.77
N LYS A 12 -44.39 33.43 16.11
CA LYS A 12 -42.97 33.80 16.16
C LYS A 12 -42.28 33.10 17.34
N VAL A 13 -41.32 32.21 17.07
CA VAL A 13 -40.31 31.82 18.07
C VAL A 13 -39.03 32.61 17.81
N LYS A 14 -38.62 33.37 18.83
CA LYS A 14 -37.47 34.28 18.86
C LYS A 14 -36.13 33.51 18.82
N PRO A 15 -35.08 34.06 18.19
CA PRO A 15 -33.72 33.54 18.31
C PRO A 15 -33.09 33.98 19.63
N SER A 16 -32.67 33.03 20.47
CA SER A 16 -31.86 33.31 21.65
C SER A 16 -30.37 33.40 21.27
N LYS A 17 -29.77 34.54 21.63
CA LYS A 17 -28.32 34.79 21.62
C LYS A 17 -27.70 34.43 23.00
N SER A 18 -26.37 34.30 23.00
CA SER A 18 -25.41 34.34 24.13
C SER A 18 -25.04 32.96 24.70
N THR A 19 -23.79 32.61 25.01
CA THR A 19 -22.75 33.43 25.64
C THR A 19 -21.33 32.94 25.35
N THR A 20 -20.50 33.85 24.82
CA THR A 20 -19.04 33.86 24.88
C THR A 20 -18.53 34.00 26.31
N SER A 21 -17.64 33.12 26.75
CA SER A 21 -16.82 33.30 27.96
C SER A 21 -15.34 33.32 27.57
N ALA A 22 -14.84 34.52 27.35
CA ALA A 22 -13.42 34.82 27.30
C ALA A 22 -12.88 34.84 28.73
N ASN A 23 -11.84 34.05 29.03
CA ASN A 23 -10.98 34.32 30.18
C ASN A 23 -9.66 34.93 29.69
N ARG A 24 -9.55 36.24 29.93
CA ARG A 24 -8.29 36.99 29.93
C ARG A 24 -7.45 36.49 31.10
N TYR A 25 -6.24 36.03 30.83
CA TYR A 25 -5.11 36.33 31.70
C TYR A 25 -4.13 37.19 30.91
N ILE A 26 -4.03 38.45 31.33
CA ILE A 26 -3.01 39.40 30.93
C ILE A 26 -1.84 39.23 31.91
N ILE A 27 -0.70 38.76 31.40
CA ILE A 27 0.66 39.04 31.92
C ILE A 27 1.48 39.29 30.64
N SER A 28 1.57 40.53 30.15
CA SER A 28 2.64 41.49 30.46
C SER A 28 4.03 40.85 30.44
N GLY A 29 4.76 41.04 29.33
CA GLY A 29 6.12 40.52 29.20
C GLY A 29 6.54 40.36 27.75
N ARG A 30 6.62 41.47 27.02
CA ARG A 30 7.09 41.54 25.64
C ARG A 30 8.61 41.27 25.61
N LYS A 31 9.02 40.02 25.57
CA LYS A 31 10.29 39.63 24.93
C LYS A 31 9.96 39.04 23.57
N ARG A 32 10.17 39.84 22.52
CA ARG A 32 10.36 39.32 21.17
C ARG A 32 11.61 38.45 21.22
N SER A 33 11.48 37.12 21.36
CA SER A 33 12.54 36.27 20.83
C SER A 33 12.37 36.28 19.32
N SER A 34 13.38 36.84 18.64
CA SER A 34 13.47 36.79 17.19
C SER A 34 13.71 35.34 16.80
N VAL A 35 12.61 34.63 16.53
CA VAL A 35 12.65 33.32 15.89
C VAL A 35 13.22 33.53 14.49
N TYR A 36 14.54 33.39 14.32
CA TYR A 36 15.16 33.18 13.02
C TYR A 36 14.79 31.75 12.55
N CYS A 37 13.52 31.55 12.21
CA CYS A 37 13.17 30.50 11.25
C CYS A 37 13.78 30.96 9.92
N MET A 38 14.79 30.25 9.41
CA MET A 38 15.20 30.37 8.00
C MET A 38 14.12 29.81 7.05
N ASP A 39 12.90 30.33 7.16
CA ASP A 39 11.79 30.14 6.23
C ASP A 39 11.30 31.49 5.65
N SER A 40 12.09 32.56 5.77
CA SER A 40 11.80 33.83 5.10
C SER A 40 12.17 33.76 3.61
N GLU A 41 11.14 33.69 2.76
CA GLU A 41 11.20 34.27 1.40
C GLU A 41 11.16 35.80 1.50
N GLU A 42 12.20 36.41 2.08
CA GLU A 42 12.45 37.84 1.91
C GLU A 42 13.89 38.01 1.43
N SER A 43 14.02 38.30 0.13
CA SER A 43 15.28 38.67 -0.50
C SER A 43 15.80 39.99 0.06
N PRO A 44 17.06 40.08 0.51
CA PRO A 44 17.72 41.37 0.63
C PRO A 44 18.35 41.76 -0.71
N SER A 45 17.89 42.89 -1.25
CA SER A 45 18.62 43.90 -2.04
C SER A 45 19.66 43.45 -3.10
N ARG A 46 19.35 43.85 -4.33
CA ARG A 46 19.84 43.43 -5.64
C ARG A 46 21.21 43.98 -6.09
N THR A 47 22.14 44.31 -5.18
CA THR A 47 23.28 45.16 -5.57
C THR A 47 24.69 44.59 -5.31
N ILE A 48 24.83 43.37 -4.75
CA ILE A 48 26.17 42.75 -4.51
C ILE A 48 26.31 41.40 -5.24
N SER A 49 25.47 41.12 -6.24
CA SER A 49 25.47 39.83 -6.95
C SER A 49 26.17 39.85 -8.31
N ARG A 50 26.73 40.98 -8.75
CA ARG A 50 27.24 41.10 -10.13
C ARG A 50 28.73 40.82 -10.29
N VAL A 51 29.51 40.76 -9.20
CA VAL A 51 30.98 40.59 -9.28
C VAL A 51 31.43 39.14 -9.12
N ASN A 52 30.60 38.26 -8.54
CA ASN A 52 30.94 36.84 -8.37
C ASN A 52 30.24 35.90 -9.37
N GLN A 53 29.52 36.45 -10.35
CA GLN A 53 28.74 35.66 -11.31
C GLN A 53 29.57 35.23 -12.53
N GLU A 54 30.68 35.91 -12.85
CA GLU A 54 31.46 35.65 -14.06
C GLU A 54 32.60 34.61 -13.87
N THR A 55 32.88 34.15 -12.64
CA THR A 55 33.93 33.16 -12.36
C THR A 55 33.41 31.78 -11.93
N LEU A 56 32.09 31.54 -11.98
CA LEU A 56 31.46 30.28 -11.55
C LEU A 56 30.74 29.52 -12.67
N ASP A 57 30.91 29.95 -13.92
CA ASP A 57 30.30 29.31 -15.09
C ASP A 57 31.18 28.20 -15.72
N GLU A 58 32.41 27.97 -15.23
CA GLU A 58 33.26 26.83 -15.64
C GLU A 58 33.04 25.54 -14.81
N GLU A 59 32.24 25.56 -13.73
CA GLU A 59 31.91 24.38 -12.90
C GLU A 59 30.57 23.70 -13.29
N GLY A 60 30.23 23.70 -14.58
CA GLY A 60 28.96 23.21 -15.12
C GLY A 60 28.65 21.72 -14.88
N GLY A 61 29.61 20.92 -14.42
CA GLY A 61 29.45 19.48 -14.16
C GLY A 61 28.97 19.10 -12.75
N ALA A 62 29.22 19.92 -11.72
CA ALA A 62 29.00 19.56 -10.32
C ALA A 62 27.61 19.92 -9.76
N LYS A 63 26.84 20.78 -10.45
CA LYS A 63 25.52 21.27 -9.99
C LYS A 63 24.32 20.38 -10.34
N LEU A 64 24.53 19.19 -10.89
CA LEU A 64 23.43 18.30 -11.27
C LEU A 64 22.74 17.62 -10.06
N PHE A 65 23.41 17.47 -8.92
CA PHE A 65 22.94 16.69 -7.77
C PHE A 65 22.79 17.48 -6.45
N THR A 66 22.07 18.60 -6.46
CA THR A 66 21.58 19.22 -5.20
C THR A 66 20.70 18.24 -4.41
N ALA A 67 20.66 18.34 -3.07
CA ALA A 67 19.84 17.49 -2.21
C ALA A 67 18.36 17.54 -2.59
N LYS A 68 17.85 18.75 -2.90
CA LYS A 68 16.49 18.94 -3.40
C LYS A 68 16.21 18.14 -4.67
N ARG A 69 17.08 18.19 -5.68
CA ARG A 69 16.89 17.45 -6.94
C ARG A 69 16.90 15.95 -6.70
N MET A 70 17.84 15.44 -5.91
CA MET A 70 17.90 14.01 -5.55
C MET A 70 16.61 13.53 -4.90
N LEU A 71 16.13 14.23 -3.88
CA LEU A 71 14.88 13.88 -3.20
C LEU A 71 13.67 13.90 -4.12
N VAL A 72 13.58 14.88 -5.04
CA VAL A 72 12.47 14.96 -6.01
C VAL A 72 12.53 13.81 -7.01
N VAL A 73 13.71 13.46 -7.53
CA VAL A 73 13.88 12.32 -8.45
C VAL A 73 13.48 11.01 -7.76
N VAL A 74 13.97 10.79 -6.53
CA VAL A 74 13.60 9.60 -5.75
C VAL A 74 12.10 9.56 -5.44
N TRP A 75 11.49 10.70 -5.10
CA TRP A 75 10.05 10.82 -4.90
C TRP A 75 9.23 10.47 -6.16
N MET A 76 9.69 10.89 -7.34
CA MET A 76 9.06 10.51 -8.61
C MET A 76 9.10 8.99 -8.81
N CYS A 77 10.25 8.36 -8.60
CA CYS A 77 10.44 6.92 -8.84
C CYS A 77 9.68 6.05 -7.81
N VAL A 78 9.77 6.38 -6.52
CA VAL A 78 9.22 5.55 -5.43
C VAL A 78 7.76 5.89 -5.13
N GLY A 79 7.31 7.11 -5.49
CA GLY A 79 5.96 7.59 -5.20
C GLY A 79 5.07 7.70 -6.43
N LEU A 80 5.45 8.55 -7.38
CA LEU A 80 4.57 8.90 -8.52
C LEU A 80 4.38 7.74 -9.49
N VAL A 81 5.44 7.01 -9.85
CA VAL A 81 5.34 5.87 -10.79
C VAL A 81 4.37 4.79 -10.26
N PRO A 82 4.48 4.31 -9.01
CA PRO A 82 3.48 3.39 -8.46
C PRO A 82 2.05 3.93 -8.46
N LEU A 83 1.85 5.22 -8.18
CA LEU A 83 0.51 5.82 -8.23
C LEU A 83 -0.07 5.81 -9.64
N LEU A 84 0.74 6.10 -10.66
CA LEU A 84 0.30 6.07 -12.06
C LEU A 84 -0.08 4.65 -12.50
N LEU A 85 0.68 3.64 -12.08
CA LEU A 85 0.35 2.23 -12.31
C LEU A 85 -0.95 1.85 -11.64
N GLN A 86 -1.14 2.24 -10.37
CA GLN A 86 -2.37 1.97 -9.64
C GLN A 86 -3.59 2.70 -10.24
N ALA A 87 -3.42 3.94 -10.69
CA ALA A 87 -4.47 4.71 -11.37
C ALA A 87 -4.85 4.09 -12.72
N ARG A 88 -3.87 3.58 -13.48
CA ARG A 88 -4.12 2.83 -14.72
C ARG A 88 -4.94 1.57 -14.45
N SER A 89 -4.57 0.78 -13.45
CA SER A 89 -5.33 -0.42 -13.07
C SER A 89 -6.75 -0.07 -12.63
N TYR A 90 -6.90 0.95 -11.78
CA TYR A 90 -8.22 1.45 -11.36
C TYR A 90 -9.09 1.86 -12.56
N LEU A 91 -8.53 2.60 -13.52
CA LEU A 91 -9.26 3.01 -14.73
C LEU A 91 -9.74 1.82 -15.55
N LYS A 92 -8.96 0.74 -15.68
CA LYS A 92 -9.40 -0.48 -16.37
C LYS A 92 -10.62 -1.11 -15.70
N PHE A 93 -10.62 -1.20 -14.37
CA PHE A 93 -11.69 -1.87 -13.63
C PHE A 93 -12.95 -1.04 -13.41
N VAL A 94 -12.83 0.30 -13.35
CA VAL A 94 -13.98 1.19 -13.19
C VAL A 94 -14.69 1.47 -14.52
N THR A 95 -14.01 1.24 -15.64
CA THR A 95 -14.61 1.43 -16.96
C THR A 95 -15.76 0.45 -17.15
N PRO A 96 -16.96 0.92 -17.57
CA PRO A 96 -18.07 0.03 -17.83
C PRO A 96 -17.72 -1.00 -18.90
N HIS A 97 -18.11 -2.25 -18.68
CA HIS A 97 -17.89 -3.35 -19.60
C HIS A 97 -19.23 -3.93 -20.05
N LYS A 98 -19.19 -4.78 -21.09
CA LYS A 98 -20.36 -5.47 -21.63
C LYS A 98 -19.96 -6.91 -21.95
N ILE A 99 -20.81 -7.85 -21.57
CA ILE A 99 -20.61 -9.26 -21.87
C ILE A 99 -20.92 -9.50 -23.35
N LEU A 100 -20.06 -10.25 -24.03
CA LEU A 100 -20.32 -10.72 -25.39
C LEU A 100 -21.68 -11.43 -25.50
N GLN A 101 -22.44 -11.09 -26.54
CA GLN A 101 -23.82 -11.55 -26.69
C GLN A 101 -23.93 -13.07 -26.77
N GLU A 102 -22.92 -13.74 -27.34
CA GLU A 102 -22.85 -15.19 -27.51
C GLU A 102 -22.66 -15.94 -26.18
N LEU A 103 -22.18 -15.24 -25.14
CA LEU A 103 -21.96 -15.81 -23.81
C LEU A 103 -23.11 -15.53 -22.82
N VAL A 104 -24.06 -14.67 -23.20
CA VAL A 104 -25.23 -14.31 -22.39
C VAL A 104 -26.31 -15.36 -22.54
N VAL A 105 -26.77 -15.92 -21.42
CA VAL A 105 -27.80 -16.96 -21.43
C VAL A 105 -29.18 -16.31 -21.21
N PRO A 106 -30.16 -16.52 -22.10
CA PRO A 106 -31.52 -16.04 -21.89
C PRO A 106 -32.15 -16.65 -20.63
N ALA A 107 -32.91 -15.86 -19.87
CA ALA A 107 -33.54 -16.32 -18.62
C ALA A 107 -34.52 -17.49 -18.80
N ALA A 108 -35.03 -17.71 -20.01
CA ALA A 108 -35.91 -18.82 -20.35
C ALA A 108 -35.17 -20.09 -20.81
N ALA A 109 -33.83 -20.06 -20.93
CA ALA A 109 -33.05 -21.19 -21.40
C ALA A 109 -33.11 -22.37 -20.41
N THR A 110 -33.18 -23.58 -20.96
CA THR A 110 -33.24 -24.80 -20.13
C THR A 110 -31.84 -25.21 -19.69
N LYS A 111 -31.68 -25.47 -18.40
CA LYS A 111 -30.43 -25.92 -17.81
C LYS A 111 -30.26 -27.43 -18.01
N HIS A 112 -29.14 -27.84 -18.60
CA HIS A 112 -28.79 -29.24 -18.81
C HIS A 112 -27.55 -29.65 -17.98
N THR A 113 -27.56 -30.87 -17.46
CA THR A 113 -26.47 -31.42 -16.62
C THR A 113 -26.03 -32.83 -17.04
N ALA A 114 -26.57 -33.37 -18.14
CA ALA A 114 -26.22 -34.70 -18.65
C ALA A 114 -24.94 -34.63 -19.53
N ASP A 115 -24.09 -35.66 -19.47
CA ASP A 115 -22.93 -35.84 -20.35
C ASP A 115 -21.96 -34.63 -20.39
N MET A 116 -21.80 -33.92 -19.26
CA MET A 116 -20.98 -32.70 -19.22
C MET A 116 -19.50 -32.93 -19.56
N GLU A 117 -18.94 -34.09 -19.22
CA GLU A 117 -17.53 -34.41 -19.50
C GLU A 117 -17.22 -34.46 -21.00
N THR A 118 -18.20 -34.84 -21.83
CA THR A 118 -18.03 -34.90 -23.29
C THR A 118 -18.47 -33.60 -23.96
N LEU A 119 -19.55 -32.98 -23.47
CA LEU A 119 -20.15 -31.81 -24.11
C LEU A 119 -19.48 -30.48 -23.71
N CYS A 120 -18.86 -30.44 -22.54
CA CYS A 120 -18.19 -29.29 -21.94
C CYS A 120 -16.87 -29.74 -21.29
N PRO A 121 -15.87 -30.15 -22.09
CA PRO A 121 -14.72 -30.93 -21.60
C PRO A 121 -13.68 -30.14 -20.79
N MET A 122 -13.78 -28.81 -20.67
CA MET A 122 -12.75 -27.98 -20.06
C MET A 122 -12.50 -28.31 -18.57
N GLU A 123 -11.27 -28.73 -18.24
CA GLU A 123 -10.84 -29.06 -16.87
C GLU A 123 -9.92 -28.00 -16.24
N GLY A 124 -9.28 -27.18 -17.07
CA GLY A 124 -8.31 -26.19 -16.62
C GLY A 124 -8.24 -24.98 -17.55
N LEU A 125 -7.81 -23.86 -16.98
CA LEU A 125 -7.55 -22.62 -17.69
C LEU A 125 -6.13 -22.14 -17.39
N VAL A 126 -5.42 -21.73 -18.43
CA VAL A 126 -4.14 -21.04 -18.30
C VAL A 126 -4.33 -19.60 -18.72
N ILE A 127 -4.18 -18.69 -17.75
CA ILE A 127 -4.35 -17.25 -17.90
C ILE A 127 -3.10 -16.58 -17.36
N ALA A 128 -2.47 -15.72 -18.16
CA ALA A 128 -1.23 -15.02 -17.81
C ALA A 128 -0.13 -15.94 -17.23
N GLY A 129 0.04 -17.14 -17.82
CA GLY A 129 1.00 -18.15 -17.38
C GLY A 129 0.66 -18.88 -16.06
N ALA A 130 -0.51 -18.62 -15.45
CA ALA A 130 -0.97 -19.29 -14.24
C ALA A 130 -2.09 -20.30 -14.55
N TRP A 131 -2.02 -21.47 -13.91
CA TRP A 131 -3.05 -22.51 -14.00
C TRP A 131 -4.20 -22.29 -13.02
N TRP A 132 -5.44 -22.46 -13.49
CA TRP A 132 -6.67 -22.38 -12.72
C TRP A 132 -7.52 -23.63 -12.92
N ASN A 133 -8.11 -24.13 -11.84
CA ASN A 133 -8.94 -25.34 -11.88
C ASN A 133 -10.36 -25.02 -12.33
N VAL A 134 -10.84 -25.70 -13.36
CA VAL A 134 -12.20 -25.48 -13.86
C VAL A 134 -13.10 -26.61 -13.39
N GLY A 135 -14.27 -26.24 -12.89
CA GLY A 135 -15.37 -27.16 -12.63
C GLY A 135 -16.58 -26.76 -13.47
N VAL A 136 -16.92 -27.56 -14.48
CA VAL A 136 -18.18 -27.38 -15.21
C VAL A 136 -19.35 -27.84 -14.35
N THR A 137 -20.45 -27.11 -14.41
CA THR A 137 -21.64 -27.37 -13.56
C THR A 137 -22.91 -27.65 -14.35
N HIS A 138 -23.05 -27.05 -15.53
CA HIS A 138 -24.19 -27.22 -16.42
C HIS A 138 -23.91 -26.54 -17.77
N TYR A 139 -24.79 -26.76 -18.74
CA TYR A 139 -24.77 -26.05 -20.03
C TYR A 139 -26.18 -25.70 -20.49
N TYR A 140 -26.22 -24.84 -21.51
CA TYR A 140 -27.41 -24.39 -22.20
C TYR A 140 -27.22 -24.64 -23.70
N GLU A 141 -28.26 -25.15 -24.36
CA GLU A 141 -28.33 -25.22 -25.82
C GLU A 141 -29.06 -23.97 -26.32
N LEU A 142 -28.35 -23.11 -27.06
CA LEU A 142 -28.88 -21.87 -27.65
C LEU A 142 -28.82 -21.97 -29.17
N GLU A 143 -29.57 -21.10 -29.87
CA GLU A 143 -29.56 -21.06 -31.35
C GLU A 143 -28.16 -20.80 -31.93
N GLN A 144 -27.33 -20.08 -31.17
CA GLN A 144 -25.97 -19.66 -31.56
C GLN A 144 -24.90 -20.71 -31.21
N GLY A 145 -25.26 -21.73 -30.42
CA GLY A 145 -24.34 -22.77 -29.96
C GLY A 145 -24.54 -23.14 -28.50
N ARG A 146 -23.67 -24.03 -28.01
CA ARG A 146 -23.68 -24.49 -26.62
C ARG A 146 -22.87 -23.55 -25.75
N VAL A 147 -23.49 -23.09 -24.66
CA VAL A 147 -22.84 -22.28 -23.62
C VAL A 147 -22.71 -23.10 -22.35
N CYS A 148 -21.47 -23.30 -21.90
CA CYS A 148 -21.14 -24.09 -20.72
C CYS A 148 -20.85 -23.16 -19.54
N HIS A 149 -21.54 -23.35 -18.41
CA HIS A 149 -21.25 -22.62 -17.18
C HIS A 149 -20.19 -23.35 -16.35
N PHE A 150 -19.17 -22.60 -15.95
CA PHE A 150 -18.04 -23.09 -15.16
C PHE A 150 -17.80 -22.28 -13.90
N VAL A 151 -17.11 -22.91 -12.96
CA VAL A 151 -16.63 -22.28 -11.74
C VAL A 151 -15.14 -22.55 -11.54
N VAL A 152 -14.46 -21.66 -10.82
CA VAL A 152 -13.18 -21.98 -10.17
C VAL A 152 -13.46 -22.07 -8.68
N PRO A 153 -13.71 -23.29 -8.14
CA PRO A 153 -14.29 -23.47 -6.82
C PRO A 153 -13.53 -22.79 -5.69
N GLN A 154 -12.20 -22.76 -5.80
CA GLN A 154 -11.27 -22.22 -4.80
C GLN A 154 -11.34 -20.70 -4.68
N TYR A 155 -11.95 -20.01 -5.65
CA TYR A 155 -11.82 -18.56 -5.79
C TYR A 155 -13.16 -17.83 -5.96
N ASN A 156 -14.32 -18.50 -5.87
CA ASN A 156 -15.63 -17.85 -6.07
C ASN A 156 -15.71 -17.17 -7.46
N ILE A 157 -15.22 -17.89 -8.47
CA ILE A 157 -15.32 -17.51 -9.87
C ILE A 157 -16.50 -18.22 -10.50
N HIS A 158 -17.31 -17.46 -11.24
CA HIS A 158 -18.46 -17.95 -11.99
C HIS A 158 -18.43 -17.34 -13.39
N GLY A 159 -18.63 -18.16 -14.41
CA GLY A 159 -18.53 -17.71 -15.78
C GLY A 159 -19.15 -18.67 -16.78
N ASN A 160 -19.24 -18.20 -18.01
CA ASN A 160 -19.71 -18.98 -19.15
C ASN A 160 -18.63 -19.02 -20.21
N TYR A 161 -18.51 -20.15 -20.88
CA TYR A 161 -17.67 -20.29 -22.06
C TYR A 161 -18.43 -20.94 -23.21
N MET A 162 -17.98 -20.63 -24.42
CA MET A 162 -18.42 -21.24 -25.66
C MET A 162 -17.22 -21.90 -26.35
N LEU A 163 -17.47 -23.06 -26.96
CA LEU A 163 -16.49 -23.77 -27.77
C LEU A 163 -16.90 -23.75 -29.23
N GLY A 164 -15.95 -23.44 -30.11
CA GLY A 164 -16.11 -23.65 -31.54
C GLY A 164 -16.10 -25.14 -31.88
N THR A 165 -16.79 -25.50 -32.97
CA THR A 165 -16.86 -26.88 -33.47
C THR A 165 -15.76 -27.21 -34.48
N GLU A 166 -15.09 -26.19 -35.02
CA GLU A 166 -14.04 -26.33 -36.02
C GLU A 166 -12.65 -26.30 -35.40
N LEU A 167 -11.74 -27.08 -35.97
CA LEU A 167 -10.32 -27.04 -35.62
C LEU A 167 -9.71 -25.74 -36.12
N ILE A 168 -9.00 -25.05 -35.23
CA ILE A 168 -8.31 -23.80 -35.55
C ILE A 168 -6.84 -23.86 -35.11
N ALA A 169 -6.04 -22.93 -35.62
CA ALA A 169 -4.67 -22.77 -35.16
C ALA A 169 -4.64 -22.48 -33.64
N PRO A 170 -3.69 -23.06 -32.90
CA PRO A 170 -3.57 -22.84 -31.46
C PRO A 170 -3.31 -21.37 -31.13
N SER A 171 -3.79 -20.92 -29.97
CA SER A 171 -3.39 -19.63 -29.39
C SER A 171 -1.87 -19.52 -29.22
N GLU A 172 -1.33 -18.30 -29.25
CA GLU A 172 0.11 -18.04 -29.01
C GLU A 172 0.59 -18.54 -27.63
N THR A 173 -0.32 -18.68 -26.67
CA THR A 173 -0.03 -19.16 -25.31
C THR A 173 -0.12 -20.69 -25.17
N SER A 174 -0.55 -21.39 -26.21
CA SER A 174 -0.70 -22.85 -26.21
C SER A 174 0.67 -23.56 -26.38
N PRO A 175 0.87 -24.72 -25.73
CA PRO A 175 2.07 -25.52 -25.93
C PRO A 175 2.08 -26.17 -27.33
N ALA A 176 3.27 -26.51 -27.82
CA ALA A 176 3.46 -27.12 -29.14
C ALA A 176 2.66 -28.43 -29.34
N SER A 177 2.38 -29.15 -28.25
CA SER A 177 1.56 -30.36 -28.24
C SER A 177 0.09 -30.15 -28.65
N CYS A 178 -0.38 -28.90 -28.71
CA CYS A 178 -1.77 -28.55 -29.04
C CYS A 178 -1.95 -28.06 -30.50
N SER A 179 -0.91 -28.13 -31.32
CA SER A 179 -0.88 -27.55 -32.67
C SER A 179 -1.92 -28.09 -33.66
N GLU A 180 -2.33 -29.35 -33.51
CA GLU A 180 -3.24 -30.02 -34.45
C GLU A 180 -4.64 -30.29 -33.87
N ASN A 181 -4.86 -30.04 -32.58
CA ASN A 181 -6.08 -30.43 -31.88
C ASN A 181 -6.59 -29.32 -30.94
N SER A 182 -6.79 -28.14 -31.53
CA SER A 182 -7.24 -26.94 -30.84
C SER A 182 -8.58 -26.44 -31.40
N TYR A 183 -9.49 -26.08 -30.49
CA TYR A 183 -10.80 -25.52 -30.81
C TYR A 183 -10.88 -24.08 -30.30
N PHE A 184 -11.66 -23.25 -31.00
CA PHE A 184 -11.92 -21.89 -30.52
C PHE A 184 -12.55 -21.91 -29.13
N LEU A 185 -12.04 -21.06 -28.24
CA LEU A 185 -12.56 -20.89 -26.89
C LEU A 185 -12.73 -19.40 -26.62
N GLU A 186 -13.91 -19.03 -26.19
CA GLU A 186 -14.23 -17.70 -25.70
C GLU A 186 -15.01 -17.81 -24.40
N TYR A 187 -14.69 -16.96 -23.42
CA TYR A 187 -15.37 -16.96 -22.14
C TYR A 187 -15.38 -15.60 -21.47
N TYR A 188 -16.28 -15.46 -20.51
CA TYR A 188 -16.17 -14.46 -19.46
C TYR A 188 -16.32 -15.10 -18.09
N PHE A 189 -15.79 -14.46 -17.07
CA PHE A 189 -16.14 -14.77 -15.69
C PHE A 189 -16.18 -13.55 -14.81
N TYR A 190 -16.85 -13.72 -13.67
CA TYR A 190 -16.75 -12.84 -12.52
C TYR A 190 -16.06 -13.53 -11.36
N HIS A 191 -15.10 -12.85 -10.75
CA HIS A 191 -14.39 -13.25 -9.54
C HIS A 191 -14.84 -12.43 -8.34
N GLY A 192 -15.55 -13.03 -7.40
CA GLY A 192 -16.10 -12.31 -6.25
C GLY A 192 -15.00 -11.78 -5.31
N SER A 193 -15.12 -10.51 -4.91
CA SER A 193 -14.20 -9.87 -3.96
C SER A 193 -14.63 -10.11 -2.50
N ILE A 194 -13.90 -9.56 -1.52
CA ILE A 194 -14.29 -9.57 -0.08
C ILE A 194 -15.42 -8.53 0.19
N GLY A 195 -15.75 -7.68 -0.78
CA GLY A 195 -16.82 -6.68 -0.73
C GLY A 195 -18.10 -7.06 -1.49
N TYR A 196 -18.91 -6.07 -1.84
CA TYR A 196 -20.18 -6.27 -2.57
C TYR A 196 -20.02 -6.39 -4.11
N TYR A 197 -18.79 -6.48 -4.62
CA TYR A 197 -18.51 -6.48 -6.06
C TYR A 197 -17.65 -7.67 -6.49
N ALA A 198 -17.62 -7.91 -7.79
CA ALA A 198 -16.80 -8.91 -8.46
C ALA A 198 -15.97 -8.28 -9.59
N PHE A 199 -14.78 -8.84 -9.83
CA PHE A 199 -13.94 -8.50 -10.98
C PHE A 199 -14.41 -9.27 -12.20
N TYR A 200 -14.55 -8.57 -13.32
CA TYR A 200 -14.89 -9.15 -14.61
C TYR A 200 -13.63 -9.37 -15.43
N GLU A 201 -13.57 -10.51 -16.09
CA GLU A 201 -12.58 -10.84 -17.11
C GLU A 201 -13.28 -11.48 -18.30
N GLU A 202 -12.83 -11.12 -19.49
CA GLU A 202 -13.23 -11.74 -20.75
C GLU A 202 -11.98 -12.05 -21.55
N ALA A 203 -11.93 -13.26 -22.11
CA ALA A 203 -10.74 -13.78 -22.78
C ALA A 203 -11.11 -14.67 -23.96
N ILE A 204 -10.21 -14.68 -24.95
CA ILE A 204 -10.29 -15.50 -26.15
C ILE A 204 -9.02 -16.33 -26.26
N GLY A 205 -9.15 -17.54 -26.80
CA GLY A 205 -8.01 -18.35 -27.18
C GLY A 205 -8.46 -19.70 -27.72
N THR A 206 -7.80 -20.76 -27.25
CA THR A 206 -8.06 -22.11 -27.74
C THR A 206 -8.15 -23.13 -26.61
N LEU A 207 -9.11 -24.03 -26.71
CA LEU A 207 -9.15 -25.26 -25.92
C LEU A 207 -8.33 -26.34 -26.63
N CYS A 208 -7.34 -26.90 -25.94
CA CYS A 208 -6.59 -28.05 -26.42
C CYS A 208 -7.30 -29.35 -26.03
N ALA A 209 -7.73 -30.14 -27.00
CA ALA A 209 -8.46 -31.38 -26.72
C ALA A 209 -7.55 -32.56 -26.31
N ASN A 210 -6.22 -32.41 -26.41
CA ASN A 210 -5.27 -33.42 -25.92
C ASN A 210 -5.21 -33.47 -24.39
N ASP A 211 -5.47 -32.34 -23.73
CA ASP A 211 -5.31 -32.18 -22.29
C ASP A 211 -6.47 -31.44 -21.61
N ASN A 212 -7.50 -31.06 -22.38
CA ASN A 212 -8.72 -30.39 -21.95
C ASN A 212 -8.47 -29.04 -21.26
N ILE A 213 -7.44 -28.32 -21.69
CA ILE A 213 -7.03 -27.04 -21.11
C ILE A 213 -7.29 -25.88 -22.07
N GLY A 214 -7.91 -24.82 -21.55
CA GLY A 214 -8.07 -23.55 -22.25
C GLY A 214 -6.83 -22.67 -22.10
N TYR A 215 -6.24 -22.29 -23.22
CA TYR A 215 -5.11 -21.36 -23.31
C TYR A 215 -5.59 -20.05 -23.91
N VAL A 216 -5.61 -18.98 -23.11
CA VAL A 216 -6.30 -17.75 -23.49
C VAL A 216 -5.48 -16.49 -23.27
N LEU A 217 -5.92 -15.43 -23.95
CA LEU A 217 -5.46 -14.06 -23.79
C LEU A 217 -6.64 -13.18 -23.37
N VAL A 218 -6.42 -12.38 -22.33
CA VAL A 218 -7.44 -11.49 -21.80
C VAL A 218 -7.66 -10.32 -22.75
N GLN A 219 -8.93 -10.07 -23.05
CA GLN A 219 -9.39 -9.01 -23.94
C GLN A 219 -10.14 -7.92 -23.18
N GLY A 220 -10.96 -8.30 -22.18
CA GLY A 220 -11.82 -7.40 -21.43
C GLY A 220 -11.59 -7.48 -19.93
N LEU A 221 -11.68 -6.33 -19.26
CA LEU A 221 -11.64 -6.22 -17.80
C LEU A 221 -12.70 -5.23 -17.33
N GLY A 222 -13.21 -5.46 -16.12
CA GLY A 222 -14.24 -4.59 -15.53
C GLY A 222 -14.57 -5.01 -14.11
N THR A 223 -15.63 -4.43 -13.57
CA THR A 223 -16.17 -4.79 -12.24
C THR A 223 -17.68 -4.66 -12.22
N TYR A 224 -18.36 -5.44 -11.39
CA TYR A 224 -19.82 -5.38 -11.25
C TYR A 224 -20.25 -5.57 -9.80
N ASP A 225 -21.31 -4.87 -9.38
CA ASP A 225 -21.87 -4.95 -8.03
C ASP A 225 -22.69 -6.23 -7.86
N SER A 226 -22.01 -7.38 -7.79
CA SER A 226 -22.58 -8.68 -7.47
C SER A 226 -21.55 -9.55 -6.77
N ASN A 227 -21.99 -10.37 -5.81
CA ASN A 227 -21.14 -11.33 -5.12
C ASN A 227 -21.95 -12.47 -4.48
N GLY A 228 -21.26 -13.52 -4.03
CA GLY A 228 -21.86 -14.66 -3.34
C GLY A 228 -22.93 -15.36 -4.17
N ALA A 229 -24.08 -15.65 -3.55
CA ALA A 229 -25.17 -16.38 -4.21
C ALA A 229 -25.72 -15.65 -5.44
N ASN A 230 -25.79 -14.31 -5.39
CA ASN A 230 -26.26 -13.51 -6.53
C ASN A 230 -25.33 -13.64 -7.73
N LEU A 231 -24.02 -13.77 -7.50
CA LEU A 231 -23.04 -13.97 -8.56
C LEU A 231 -23.18 -15.34 -9.21
N ALA A 232 -23.43 -16.38 -8.40
CA ALA A 232 -23.64 -17.73 -8.89
C ALA A 232 -24.94 -17.91 -9.71
N GLN A 233 -25.86 -16.96 -9.62
CA GLN A 233 -27.15 -16.96 -10.33
C GLN A 233 -27.22 -15.87 -11.42
N ASP A 234 -26.12 -15.16 -11.68
CA ASP A 234 -26.10 -14.10 -12.69
C ASP A 234 -26.03 -14.71 -14.10
N PHE A 235 -27.12 -14.56 -14.86
CA PHE A 235 -27.23 -15.02 -16.25
C PHE A 235 -26.51 -14.12 -17.27
N GLY A 236 -25.98 -12.99 -16.82
CA GLY A 236 -25.48 -11.95 -17.71
C GLY A 236 -26.60 -11.15 -18.37
N ASP A 237 -26.23 -10.05 -19.00
CA ASP A 237 -27.09 -9.28 -19.91
C ASP A 237 -26.22 -8.52 -20.91
N THR A 238 -26.85 -7.97 -21.93
CA THR A 238 -26.19 -7.22 -23.01
C THR A 238 -26.05 -5.72 -22.71
N THR A 239 -26.31 -5.30 -21.47
CA THR A 239 -26.20 -3.90 -21.05
C THR A 239 -24.79 -3.57 -20.55
N TYR A 240 -24.49 -2.27 -20.42
CA TYR A 240 -23.24 -1.86 -19.79
C TYR A 240 -23.31 -2.07 -18.29
N ARG A 241 -22.36 -2.84 -17.77
CA ARG A 241 -22.22 -3.18 -16.36
C ARG A 241 -21.02 -2.44 -15.77
N ARG A 242 -21.15 -2.04 -14.50
CA ARG A 242 -20.08 -1.40 -13.72
C ARG A 242 -20.31 -1.58 -12.23
N SER A 243 -19.25 -1.50 -11.42
CA SER A 243 -19.36 -1.43 -9.96
C SER A 243 -19.29 0.01 -9.46
N TYR A 244 -20.36 0.47 -8.81
CA TYR A 244 -20.34 1.73 -8.09
C TYR A 244 -19.56 1.61 -6.79
N TRP A 245 -19.58 0.42 -6.16
CA TRP A 245 -18.80 0.15 -4.95
C TRP A 245 -17.30 0.30 -5.19
N TYR A 246 -16.77 -0.43 -6.18
CA TYR A 246 -15.38 -0.34 -6.59
C TYR A 246 -15.02 1.08 -7.05
N GLY A 247 -15.90 1.71 -7.84
CA GLY A 247 -15.73 3.10 -8.28
C GLY A 247 -15.53 4.06 -7.11
N LEU A 248 -16.39 3.98 -6.09
CA LEU A 248 -16.34 4.85 -4.91
C LEU A 248 -15.08 4.60 -4.07
N PHE A 249 -14.84 3.37 -3.62
CA PHE A 249 -13.72 3.07 -2.72
C PHE A 249 -12.37 3.16 -3.43
N GLY A 250 -12.29 2.73 -4.69
CA GLY A 250 -11.11 2.92 -5.53
C GLY A 250 -10.80 4.41 -5.75
N SER A 251 -11.80 5.24 -6.04
CA SER A 251 -11.58 6.70 -6.18
C SER A 251 -11.09 7.33 -4.87
N ALA A 252 -11.69 6.96 -3.73
CA ALA A 252 -11.29 7.43 -2.41
C ALA A 252 -9.83 7.05 -2.10
N TRP A 253 -9.43 5.83 -2.47
CA TRP A 253 -8.05 5.36 -2.30
C TRP A 253 -7.05 6.11 -3.19
N ILE A 254 -7.34 6.28 -4.48
CA ILE A 254 -6.49 7.06 -5.41
C ILE A 254 -6.37 8.51 -4.94
N LEU A 255 -7.47 9.13 -4.51
CA LEU A 255 -7.48 10.48 -3.97
C LEU A 255 -6.61 10.59 -2.71
N TYR A 256 -6.76 9.64 -1.78
CA TYR A 256 -5.96 9.59 -0.55
C TYR A 256 -4.47 9.49 -0.86
N ARG A 257 -4.07 8.56 -1.74
CA ARG A 257 -2.68 8.38 -2.18
C ARG A 257 -2.13 9.63 -2.87
N SER A 258 -2.93 10.31 -3.68
CA SER A 258 -2.56 11.56 -4.35
C SER A 258 -2.27 12.68 -3.35
N ILE A 259 -3.12 12.82 -2.32
CA ILE A 259 -2.92 13.81 -1.24
C ILE A 259 -1.65 13.48 -0.44
N LEU A 260 -1.45 12.20 -0.11
CA LEU A 260 -0.25 11.73 0.57
C LEU A 260 1.02 12.04 -0.23
N LEU A 261 1.02 11.79 -1.55
CA LEU A 261 2.16 12.10 -2.42
C LEU A 261 2.42 13.60 -2.48
N ARG A 262 1.37 14.43 -2.56
CA ARG A 262 1.52 15.89 -2.49
C ARG A 262 2.17 16.34 -1.18
N ARG A 263 1.75 15.75 -0.05
CA ARG A 263 2.35 16.01 1.27
C ARG A 263 3.84 15.62 1.29
N SER A 264 4.14 14.43 0.79
CA SER A 264 5.52 13.93 0.69
C SER A 264 6.39 14.83 -0.19
N TYR A 265 5.90 15.26 -1.36
CA TYR A 265 6.60 16.17 -2.26
C TYR A 265 7.00 17.47 -1.55
N ILE A 266 6.07 18.08 -0.82
CA ILE A 266 6.35 19.33 -0.09
C ILE A 266 7.38 19.10 1.03
N SER A 267 7.28 17.98 1.75
CA SER A 267 8.28 17.60 2.76
C SER A 267 9.67 17.44 2.14
N CYS A 268 9.78 16.67 1.06
CA CYS A 268 11.02 16.44 0.32
C CYS A 268 11.62 17.76 -0.22
N LYS A 269 10.78 18.64 -0.78
CA LYS A 269 11.22 19.94 -1.29
C LYS A 269 11.75 20.83 -0.16
N ARG A 270 11.05 20.93 0.98
CA ARG A 270 11.47 21.76 2.12
C ARG A 270 12.74 21.22 2.76
N TYR A 271 12.81 19.92 3.00
CA TYR A 271 13.99 19.28 3.59
C TYR A 271 15.20 19.40 2.68
N GLY A 272 15.05 19.14 1.37
CA GLY A 272 16.12 19.29 0.38
C GLY A 272 16.64 20.73 0.29
N LEU A 273 15.76 21.73 0.27
CA LEU A 273 16.17 23.15 0.31
C LEU A 273 16.95 23.49 1.58
N ARG A 274 16.57 22.91 2.73
CA ARG A 274 17.29 23.10 3.99
C ARG A 274 18.68 22.47 3.92
N CYS A 275 18.80 21.25 3.41
CA CYS A 275 20.10 20.60 3.20
C CYS A 275 20.98 21.43 2.26
N ASP A 276 20.45 21.92 1.14
CA ASP A 276 21.19 22.77 0.20
C ASP A 276 21.68 24.06 0.87
N ARG A 277 20.85 24.72 1.69
CA ARG A 277 21.22 25.94 2.45
C ARG A 277 22.29 25.68 3.51
N LEU A 278 22.25 24.50 4.13
CA LEU A 278 23.22 24.09 5.16
C LEU A 278 24.45 23.40 4.56
N GLN A 279 24.55 23.34 3.22
CA GLN A 279 25.62 22.65 2.49
C GLN A 279 25.80 21.19 2.89
N GLU A 280 24.69 20.52 3.17
CA GLU A 280 24.64 19.13 3.62
C GLU A 280 24.31 18.21 2.43
N PRO A 281 25.26 17.40 1.95
CA PRO A 281 25.02 16.51 0.83
C PRO A 281 24.05 15.38 1.22
N MET A 282 23.27 14.93 0.24
CA MET A 282 22.28 13.86 0.41
C MET A 282 22.65 12.70 -0.50
N ARG A 283 23.03 11.56 0.09
CA ARG A 283 23.32 10.35 -0.67
C ARG A 283 22.00 9.76 -1.19
N PHE A 284 22.09 9.00 -2.27
CA PHE A 284 20.92 8.33 -2.85
C PHE A 284 20.19 7.44 -1.83
N LYS A 285 20.94 6.63 -1.06
CA LYS A 285 20.40 5.77 0.00
C LYS A 285 19.61 6.56 1.05
N ASP A 286 20.16 7.67 1.52
CA ASP A 286 19.53 8.52 2.53
C ASP A 286 18.28 9.21 1.97
N SER A 287 18.31 9.56 0.69
CA SER A 287 17.17 10.13 -0.02
C SER A 287 16.01 9.14 -0.11
N VAL A 288 16.29 7.85 -0.39
CA VAL A 288 15.27 6.79 -0.42
C VAL A 288 14.62 6.62 0.96
N VAL A 289 15.42 6.59 2.02
CA VAL A 289 14.92 6.49 3.41
C VAL A 289 13.98 7.66 3.74
N PHE A 290 14.44 8.91 3.51
CA PHE A 290 13.64 10.09 3.80
C PHE A 290 12.32 10.12 2.99
N VAL A 291 12.40 9.81 1.69
CA VAL A 291 11.23 9.76 0.80
C VAL A 291 10.23 8.71 1.29
N GLN A 292 10.68 7.51 1.65
CA GLN A 292 9.81 6.45 2.16
C GLN A 292 9.15 6.82 3.50
N GLU A 293 9.87 7.43 4.44
CA GLU A 293 9.28 7.95 5.68
C GLU A 293 8.25 9.06 5.40
N SER A 294 8.52 9.97 4.46
CA SER A 294 7.60 11.06 4.11
C SER A 294 6.29 10.57 3.45
N MET A 295 6.34 9.41 2.78
CA MET A 295 5.21 8.74 2.14
C MET A 295 4.47 7.75 3.06
N ARG A 296 4.70 7.84 4.37
CA ARG A 296 3.97 7.03 5.35
C ARG A 296 2.45 7.17 5.19
N LEU A 297 1.76 6.02 5.17
CA LEU A 297 0.31 5.96 5.01
C LEU A 297 -0.44 6.62 6.18
N SER A 298 -0.03 6.38 7.43
CA SER A 298 -0.66 6.97 8.61
C SER A 298 0.00 8.30 8.99
N ALA A 299 -0.79 9.29 9.43
CA ALA A 299 -0.24 10.52 10.02
C ALA A 299 0.28 10.29 11.45
N HIS A 300 1.17 11.17 11.93
CA HIS A 300 1.60 11.14 13.33
C HIS A 300 0.42 11.43 14.27
N GLY A 301 0.20 10.54 15.23
CA GLY A 301 -0.94 10.58 16.15
C GLY A 301 -2.21 9.89 15.61
N ALA A 302 -2.13 9.16 14.49
CA ALA A 302 -3.24 8.31 14.04
C ALA A 302 -3.64 7.30 15.12
N ARG A 303 -4.96 7.13 15.29
CA ARG A 303 -5.57 6.07 16.13
C ARG A 303 -5.77 4.78 15.32
N ASN A 304 -5.98 3.65 16.00
CA ASN A 304 -6.11 2.36 15.32
C ASN A 304 -7.34 2.23 14.43
N TYR A 305 -8.46 2.90 14.72
CA TYR A 305 -9.60 2.90 13.78
C TYR A 305 -9.26 3.61 12.46
N HIS A 306 -8.45 4.68 12.49
CA HIS A 306 -7.96 5.32 11.26
C HIS A 306 -7.05 4.37 10.49
N ARG A 307 -6.17 3.65 11.19
CA ARG A 307 -5.31 2.63 10.56
C ARG A 307 -6.11 1.48 9.97
N ALA A 308 -7.16 1.02 10.64
CA ALA A 308 -8.07 -0.01 10.13
C ALA A 308 -8.77 0.43 8.84
N ALA A 309 -9.26 1.68 8.78
CA ALA A 309 -9.82 2.24 7.56
C ALA A 309 -8.79 2.30 6.40
N LEU A 310 -7.54 2.64 6.69
CA LEU A 310 -6.46 2.60 5.70
C LEU A 310 -6.12 1.18 5.24
N VAL A 311 -6.13 0.20 6.15
CA VAL A 311 -5.92 -1.21 5.79
C VAL A 311 -7.01 -1.67 4.83
N TYR A 312 -8.27 -1.32 5.09
CA TYR A 312 -9.38 -1.64 4.19
C TYR A 312 -9.15 -1.07 2.78
N LEU A 313 -8.88 0.23 2.64
CA LEU A 313 -8.61 0.83 1.33
C LEU A 313 -7.37 0.24 0.64
N LEU A 314 -6.35 -0.13 1.42
CA LEU A 314 -5.13 -0.75 0.91
C LEU A 314 -5.39 -2.17 0.39
N VAL A 315 -6.27 -2.94 1.06
CA VAL A 315 -6.71 -4.27 0.61
C VAL A 315 -7.48 -4.16 -0.69
N GLU A 316 -8.39 -3.19 -0.85
CA GLU A 316 -9.09 -2.95 -2.11
C GLU A 316 -8.11 -2.66 -3.27
N GLY A 317 -7.09 -1.84 -3.01
CA GLY A 317 -6.00 -1.59 -3.96
C GLY A 317 -5.16 -2.84 -4.27
N LEU A 318 -4.87 -3.67 -3.26
CA LEU A 318 -4.12 -4.92 -3.40
C LEU A 318 -4.86 -5.93 -4.27
N MET A 319 -6.18 -6.08 -4.08
CA MET A 319 -7.00 -7.00 -4.88
C MET A 319 -6.98 -6.65 -6.36
N SER A 320 -7.03 -5.35 -6.68
CA SER A 320 -6.92 -4.86 -8.06
C SER A 320 -5.57 -5.21 -8.70
N ASP A 321 -4.47 -5.01 -7.95
CA ASP A 321 -3.12 -5.33 -8.42
C ASP A 321 -2.91 -6.84 -8.59
N LEU A 322 -3.46 -7.65 -7.68
CA LEU A 322 -3.42 -9.10 -7.77
C LEU A 322 -4.22 -9.62 -8.97
N PHE A 323 -5.41 -9.07 -9.21
CA PHE A 323 -6.22 -9.46 -10.37
C PHE A 323 -5.52 -9.10 -11.69
N MET A 324 -4.91 -7.91 -11.76
CA MET A 324 -4.15 -7.49 -12.94
C MET A 324 -2.97 -8.40 -13.27
N LEU A 325 -2.35 -9.01 -12.26
CA LEU A 325 -1.21 -9.90 -12.42
C LEU A 325 -1.62 -11.25 -13.00
N ILE A 326 -2.84 -11.72 -12.69
CA ILE A 326 -3.38 -12.96 -13.23
C ILE A 326 -4.09 -12.77 -14.58
N ALA A 327 -4.49 -11.54 -14.90
CA ALA A 327 -5.23 -11.23 -16.12
C ALA A 327 -4.38 -10.56 -17.22
N GLN A 328 -3.12 -10.20 -16.97
CA GLN A 328 -2.27 -9.59 -18.00
C GLN A 328 -0.92 -10.26 -18.09
N ASP A 329 -0.51 -10.52 -19.33
CA ASP A 329 0.82 -11.00 -19.65
C ASP A 329 1.75 -9.88 -20.13
N GLY A 330 3.05 -10.17 -20.10
CA GLY A 330 4.09 -9.33 -20.69
C GLY A 330 4.78 -8.35 -19.73
N VAL A 331 5.58 -7.44 -20.30
CA VAL A 331 6.49 -6.56 -19.53
C VAL A 331 5.73 -5.60 -18.61
N PHE A 332 4.56 -5.11 -19.03
CA PHE A 332 3.74 -4.24 -18.19
C PHE A 332 3.15 -4.97 -16.98
N ALA A 333 2.77 -6.25 -17.11
CA ALA A 333 2.38 -7.09 -15.98
C ALA A 333 3.55 -7.28 -15.01
N LYS A 334 4.78 -7.45 -15.54
CA LYS A 334 6.00 -7.52 -14.72
C LYS A 334 6.27 -6.24 -13.92
N VAL A 335 5.88 -5.07 -14.46
CA VAL A 335 5.99 -3.80 -13.73
C VAL A 335 4.92 -3.68 -12.64
N GLN A 336 3.73 -4.27 -12.82
CA GLN A 336 2.65 -4.25 -11.82
C GLN A 336 3.05 -4.94 -10.51
N TYR A 337 3.94 -5.94 -10.56
CA TYR A 337 4.54 -6.56 -9.38
C TYR A 337 5.19 -5.57 -8.41
N ILE A 338 5.75 -4.47 -8.93
CA ILE A 338 6.33 -3.42 -8.10
C ILE A 338 5.23 -2.79 -7.23
N SER A 339 4.08 -2.47 -7.83
CA SER A 339 2.90 -1.94 -7.11
C SER A 339 2.39 -2.93 -6.06
N LEU A 340 2.28 -4.22 -6.43
CA LEU A 340 1.86 -5.28 -5.53
C LEU A 340 2.77 -5.36 -4.30
N GLY A 341 4.09 -5.40 -4.51
CA GLY A 341 5.08 -5.42 -3.44
C GLY A 341 4.96 -4.21 -2.51
N TYR A 342 4.79 -3.00 -3.06
CA TYR A 342 4.59 -1.79 -2.26
C TYR A 342 3.31 -1.83 -1.42
N ASN A 343 2.19 -2.28 -1.99
CA ASN A 343 0.92 -2.37 -1.28
C ASN A 343 0.99 -3.42 -0.16
N LEU A 344 1.60 -4.57 -0.43
CA LEU A 344 1.78 -5.65 0.54
C LEU A 344 2.73 -5.26 1.69
N SER A 345 3.84 -4.59 1.39
CA SER A 345 4.72 -4.00 2.40
C SER A 345 3.99 -2.95 3.24
N GLY A 346 3.08 -2.18 2.62
CA GLY A 346 2.18 -1.24 3.29
C GLY A 346 1.26 -1.92 4.30
N VAL A 347 0.66 -3.07 3.95
CA VAL A 347 -0.23 -3.84 4.84
C VAL A 347 0.54 -4.32 6.06
N LEU A 348 1.69 -4.99 5.85
CA LEU A 348 2.53 -5.50 6.94
C LEU A 348 2.97 -4.37 7.88
N SER A 349 3.41 -3.24 7.32
CA SER A 349 3.83 -2.07 8.11
C SER A 349 2.67 -1.49 8.92
N MET A 350 1.48 -1.35 8.34
CA MET A 350 0.32 -0.78 9.03
C MET A 350 -0.17 -1.68 10.16
N LEU A 351 -0.21 -2.99 9.95
CA LEU A 351 -0.56 -3.97 10.98
C LEU A 351 0.43 -3.92 12.15
N PHE A 352 1.73 -3.87 11.85
CA PHE A 352 2.74 -3.76 12.91
C PHE A 352 2.64 -2.42 13.66
N GLU A 353 2.39 -1.30 12.97
CA GLU A 353 2.15 -0.01 13.63
C GLU A 353 0.95 -0.07 14.58
N MET A 354 -0.14 -0.77 14.21
CA MET A 354 -1.29 -0.96 15.09
C MET A 354 -0.86 -1.70 16.37
N VAL A 355 -0.13 -2.82 16.24
CA VAL A 355 0.37 -3.59 17.39
C VAL A 355 1.34 -2.77 18.25
N GLU A 356 2.26 -2.03 17.62
CA GLU A 356 3.23 -1.16 18.31
C GLU A 356 2.51 -0.06 19.13
N THR A 357 1.48 0.57 18.57
CA THR A 357 0.72 1.60 19.29
C THR A 357 -0.17 1.07 20.41
N MET A 358 -0.48 -0.23 20.44
CA MET A 358 -1.21 -0.86 21.53
C MET A 358 -0.32 -1.18 22.73
N ASN A 359 1.01 -1.00 22.61
CA ASN A 359 2.01 -1.33 23.64
C ASN A 359 1.92 -2.80 24.11
N TRP A 360 1.54 -3.72 23.22
CA TRP A 360 1.41 -5.15 23.53
C TRP A 360 2.76 -5.90 23.58
N MET A 361 3.84 -5.27 23.12
CA MET A 361 5.17 -5.87 23.07
C MET A 361 6.13 -5.10 23.98
N GLY A 362 6.97 -5.84 24.72
CA GLY A 362 8.11 -5.25 25.43
C GLY A 362 9.18 -4.72 24.46
N GLU A 363 10.11 -3.92 24.97
CA GLU A 363 11.09 -3.20 24.13
C GLU A 363 12.03 -4.13 23.34
N LYS A 364 12.53 -5.20 23.97
CA LYS A 364 13.41 -6.19 23.32
C LYS A 364 12.73 -6.91 22.14
N PRO A 365 11.56 -7.56 22.30
CA PRO A 365 10.88 -8.20 21.17
C PRO A 365 10.41 -7.18 20.12
N ARG A 366 10.00 -5.97 20.53
CA ARG A 366 9.68 -4.88 19.59
C ARG A 366 10.87 -4.54 18.70
N CYS A 367 12.06 -4.34 19.28
CA CYS A 367 13.28 -4.04 18.53
C CYS A 367 13.70 -5.19 17.63
N LEU A 368 13.63 -6.43 18.12
CA LEU A 368 13.94 -7.64 17.35
C LEU A 368 13.08 -7.72 16.10
N ILE A 369 11.74 -7.65 16.26
CA ILE A 369 10.80 -7.73 15.14
C ILE A 369 11.01 -6.57 14.16
N LYS A 370 11.17 -5.34 14.68
CA LYS A 370 11.36 -4.15 13.84
C LYS A 370 12.65 -4.24 13.02
N ARG A 371 13.77 -4.65 13.61
CA ARG A 371 15.06 -4.81 12.92
C ARG A 371 15.05 -6.00 11.94
N LEU A 372 14.39 -7.09 12.28
CA LEU A 372 14.36 -8.29 11.44
C LEU A 372 13.42 -8.13 10.24
N LEU A 373 12.22 -7.56 10.42
CA LEU A 373 11.16 -7.54 9.41
C LEU A 373 10.88 -6.16 8.79
N PHE A 374 11.18 -5.08 9.51
CA PHE A 374 10.85 -3.71 9.14
C PHE A 374 12.11 -2.85 9.04
N ASN A 375 13.02 -3.27 8.16
CA ASN A 375 14.23 -2.51 7.86
C ASN A 375 14.32 -2.14 6.38
N TYR A 376 14.91 -0.97 6.09
CA TYR A 376 14.98 -0.42 4.74
C TYR A 376 15.78 -1.25 3.73
N GLU A 377 16.68 -2.12 4.20
CA GLU A 377 17.58 -2.88 3.34
C GLU A 377 16.91 -4.12 2.77
N THR A 378 16.02 -4.76 3.54
CA THR A 378 15.32 -5.98 3.13
C THR A 378 13.83 -5.79 2.91
N ALA A 379 13.25 -4.63 3.26
CA ALA A 379 11.81 -4.39 3.17
C ALA A 379 11.20 -4.49 1.76
N LEU A 380 11.96 -4.52 0.68
CA LEU A 380 11.44 -4.81 -0.66
C LEU A 380 11.96 -6.13 -1.24
N LEU A 381 12.93 -6.76 -0.58
CA LEU A 381 13.55 -7.99 -1.08
C LEU A 381 12.55 -9.15 -1.08
N GLY A 382 11.82 -9.34 0.03
CA GLY A 382 10.81 -10.39 0.14
C GLY A 382 9.67 -10.21 -0.86
N GLU A 383 9.20 -8.97 -1.01
CA GLU A 383 8.17 -8.56 -1.95
C GLU A 383 8.56 -8.85 -3.40
N LEU A 384 9.79 -8.49 -3.81
CA LEU A 384 10.28 -8.70 -5.16
C LEU A 384 10.42 -10.18 -5.51
N VAL A 385 10.95 -10.99 -4.59
CA VAL A 385 11.07 -12.44 -4.80
C VAL A 385 9.70 -13.10 -4.83
N CYS A 386 8.80 -12.71 -3.91
CA CYS A 386 7.44 -13.24 -3.88
C CYS A 386 6.67 -12.90 -5.16
N SER A 387 6.82 -11.68 -5.66
CA SER A 387 6.32 -11.27 -6.97
C SER A 387 6.84 -12.20 -8.08
N ALA A 388 8.16 -12.40 -8.18
CA ALA A 388 8.76 -13.18 -9.26
C ALA A 388 8.32 -14.65 -9.24
N ALA A 389 8.06 -15.19 -8.05
CA ALA A 389 7.63 -16.58 -7.86
C ALA A 389 6.10 -16.77 -7.87
N MET A 390 5.30 -15.69 -7.96
CA MET A 390 3.85 -15.74 -7.75
C MET A 390 3.14 -16.70 -8.71
N GLN A 391 3.44 -16.61 -10.01
CA GLN A 391 2.80 -17.46 -11.03
C GLN A 391 3.08 -18.96 -10.80
N TYR A 392 4.33 -19.31 -10.45
CA TYR A 392 4.72 -20.68 -10.11
C TYR A 392 4.01 -21.16 -8.84
N TYR A 393 3.94 -20.30 -7.82
CA TYR A 393 3.27 -20.60 -6.57
C TYR A 393 1.77 -20.85 -6.77
N LEU A 394 1.06 -19.97 -7.50
CA LEU A 394 -0.36 -20.14 -7.81
C LEU A 394 -0.62 -21.42 -8.63
N THR A 395 0.20 -21.66 -9.66
CA THR A 395 0.10 -22.87 -10.49
C THR A 395 0.30 -24.13 -9.68
N GLY A 396 1.35 -24.19 -8.85
CA GLY A 396 1.64 -25.33 -7.99
C GLY A 396 0.55 -25.56 -6.95
N LEU A 397 0.01 -24.49 -6.37
CA LEU A 397 -1.08 -24.55 -5.41
C LEU A 397 -2.37 -25.09 -6.05
N ASN A 398 -2.74 -24.61 -7.24
CA ASN A 398 -3.93 -25.07 -7.94
C ASN A 398 -3.80 -26.51 -8.43
N LYS A 399 -2.60 -26.96 -8.83
CA LYS A 399 -2.35 -28.36 -9.21
C LYS A 399 -2.22 -29.32 -8.01
N SER A 400 -2.31 -28.82 -6.78
CA SER A 400 -2.30 -29.65 -5.57
C SER A 400 -3.65 -30.35 -5.32
N SER A 401 -3.86 -30.88 -4.11
CA SER A 401 -5.14 -31.44 -3.68
C SER A 401 -6.32 -30.45 -3.80
N LEU A 402 -6.07 -29.15 -3.97
CA LEU A 402 -7.09 -28.17 -4.29
C LEU A 402 -7.87 -28.47 -5.58
N LYS A 403 -7.30 -29.20 -6.56
CA LYS A 403 -8.03 -29.59 -7.79
C LYS A 403 -9.36 -30.30 -7.46
N GLY A 404 -9.38 -31.13 -6.42
CA GLY A 404 -10.56 -31.89 -5.99
C GLY A 404 -11.54 -31.15 -5.06
N SER A 405 -11.46 -29.82 -4.96
CA SER A 405 -12.24 -29.08 -3.94
C SER A 405 -13.66 -28.65 -4.35
N LYS A 406 -14.09 -28.94 -5.59
CA LYS A 406 -15.45 -28.63 -6.07
C LYS A 406 -16.56 -29.16 -5.13
N PRO A 407 -16.55 -30.44 -4.70
CA PRO A 407 -17.63 -30.96 -3.83
C PRO A 407 -17.71 -30.24 -2.48
N VAL A 408 -16.57 -29.80 -1.95
CA VAL A 408 -16.51 -29.07 -0.68
C VAL A 408 -17.06 -27.64 -0.86
N ALA A 409 -16.72 -26.99 -1.97
CA ALA A 409 -17.25 -25.67 -2.29
C ALA A 409 -18.77 -25.70 -2.49
N GLU A 410 -19.31 -26.74 -3.12
CA GLU A 410 -20.76 -26.93 -3.27
C GLU A 410 -21.46 -27.19 -1.92
N ALA A 411 -20.81 -27.93 -1.02
CA ALA A 411 -21.38 -28.22 0.31
C ALA A 411 -21.43 -27.01 1.25
N VAL A 412 -20.44 -26.10 1.18
CA VAL A 412 -20.31 -24.96 2.11
C VAL A 412 -20.73 -23.62 1.51
N SER A 413 -20.53 -23.43 0.20
CA SER A 413 -20.63 -22.21 -0.62
C SER A 413 -19.28 -21.83 -1.24
N TYR A 414 -19.30 -21.50 -2.54
CA TYR A 414 -18.15 -20.96 -3.27
C TYR A 414 -17.55 -19.72 -2.61
N TYR A 415 -18.38 -18.86 -2.00
CA TYR A 415 -17.89 -17.66 -1.31
C TYR A 415 -17.06 -18.01 -0.07
N VAL A 416 -17.57 -18.91 0.79
CA VAL A 416 -16.87 -19.30 2.02
C VAL A 416 -15.60 -20.09 1.70
N TRP A 417 -15.69 -21.00 0.72
CA TRP A 417 -14.53 -21.78 0.29
C TRP A 417 -13.45 -20.90 -0.36
N SER A 418 -13.86 -19.84 -1.06
CA SER A 418 -12.94 -18.83 -1.58
C SER A 418 -12.15 -18.11 -0.50
N LEU A 419 -12.74 -17.83 0.67
CA LEU A 419 -11.99 -17.27 1.79
C LEU A 419 -10.87 -18.20 2.25
N VAL A 420 -11.11 -19.52 2.26
CA VAL A 420 -10.09 -20.52 2.58
C VAL A 420 -9.00 -20.54 1.51
N GLY A 421 -9.38 -20.56 0.23
CA GLY A 421 -8.44 -20.53 -0.90
C GLY A 421 -7.52 -19.29 -0.87
N HIS A 422 -8.10 -18.10 -0.71
CA HIS A 422 -7.33 -16.87 -0.57
C HIS A 422 -6.50 -16.82 0.72
N ALA A 423 -7.00 -17.36 1.83
CA ALA A 423 -6.22 -17.44 3.07
C ALA A 423 -4.96 -18.27 2.89
N ILE A 424 -5.02 -19.40 2.18
CA ILE A 424 -3.85 -20.22 1.86
C ILE A 424 -2.82 -19.41 1.06
N ILE A 425 -3.28 -18.70 0.02
CA ILE A 425 -2.42 -17.83 -0.81
C ILE A 425 -1.76 -16.75 0.05
N VAL A 426 -2.56 -15.99 0.80
CA VAL A 426 -2.07 -14.86 1.60
C VAL A 426 -1.09 -15.32 2.68
N LEU A 427 -1.39 -16.42 3.38
CA LEU A 427 -0.50 -16.97 4.41
C LEU A 427 0.81 -17.47 3.80
N GLY A 428 0.77 -18.14 2.64
CA GLY A 428 1.97 -18.57 1.92
C GLY A 428 2.84 -17.39 1.49
N ILE A 429 2.22 -16.35 0.91
CA ILE A 429 2.90 -15.11 0.53
C ILE A 429 3.56 -14.45 1.75
N VAL A 430 2.81 -14.27 2.83
CA VAL A 430 3.33 -13.65 4.07
C VAL A 430 4.48 -14.47 4.64
N PHE A 431 4.36 -15.80 4.66
CA PHE A 431 5.42 -16.69 5.12
C PHE A 431 6.72 -16.51 4.32
N VAL A 432 6.64 -16.50 2.99
CA VAL A 432 7.80 -16.30 2.11
C VAL A 432 8.43 -14.93 2.35
N ILE A 433 7.64 -13.86 2.40
CA ILE A 433 8.14 -12.49 2.60
C ILE A 433 8.84 -12.37 3.95
N VAL A 434 8.20 -12.83 5.02
CA VAL A 434 8.77 -12.78 6.37
C VAL A 434 10.07 -13.59 6.43
N SER A 435 10.12 -14.76 5.80
CA SER A 435 11.31 -15.62 5.76
C SER A 435 12.46 -14.96 5.02
N ILE A 436 12.22 -14.42 3.82
CA ILE A 436 13.26 -13.78 3.00
C ILE A 436 13.76 -12.49 3.67
N ARG A 437 12.86 -11.66 4.21
CA ARG A 437 13.24 -10.44 4.92
C ARG A 437 14.12 -10.75 6.14
N SER A 438 13.73 -11.77 6.92
CA SER A 438 14.47 -12.21 8.09
C SER A 438 15.84 -12.75 7.72
N LEU A 439 15.91 -13.63 6.72
CA LEU A 439 17.17 -14.21 6.25
C LEU A 439 18.12 -13.13 5.73
N GLY A 440 17.62 -12.21 4.88
CA GLY A 440 18.39 -11.09 4.37
C GLY A 440 18.91 -10.18 5.49
N ALA A 441 18.10 -9.92 6.52
CA ALA A 441 18.50 -9.09 7.64
C ALA A 441 19.59 -9.79 8.47
N ILE A 442 19.44 -11.09 8.75
CA ILE A 442 20.43 -11.89 9.48
C ILE A 442 21.77 -11.89 8.74
N ILE A 443 21.75 -12.12 7.42
CA ILE A 443 22.96 -12.11 6.59
C ILE A 443 23.59 -10.70 6.60
N SER A 444 22.81 -9.64 6.36
CA SER A 444 23.31 -8.25 6.37
C SER A 444 23.97 -7.88 7.70
N VAL A 445 23.31 -8.21 8.82
CA VAL A 445 23.84 -7.91 10.16
C VAL A 445 25.08 -8.73 10.46
N ARG A 446 25.08 -10.03 10.14
CA ARG A 446 26.24 -10.90 10.35
C ARG A 446 27.46 -10.45 9.56
N TRP A 447 27.24 -9.97 8.33
CA TRP A 447 28.29 -9.46 7.44
C TRP A 447 28.85 -8.12 7.92
N ASN A 448 27.99 -7.17 8.27
CA ASN A 448 28.41 -5.80 8.62
C ASN A 448 28.92 -5.65 10.05
N PHE A 449 28.40 -6.42 11.00
CA PHE A 449 28.70 -6.25 12.44
C PHE A 449 29.42 -7.45 13.05
N GLY A 450 29.57 -8.56 12.32
CA GLY A 450 30.20 -9.78 12.82
C GLY A 450 29.42 -10.53 13.91
N SER A 451 28.27 -10.00 14.34
CA SER A 451 27.47 -10.49 15.48
C SER A 451 25.98 -10.22 15.24
N LEU A 452 25.12 -11.07 15.84
CA LEU A 452 23.66 -10.90 15.82
C LEU A 452 23.12 -10.09 17.02
N THR A 453 24.01 -9.61 17.91
CA THR A 453 23.64 -8.81 19.09
C THR A 453 22.88 -7.53 18.72
N LEU A 454 23.11 -6.99 17.52
CA LEU A 454 22.39 -5.84 17.01
C LEU A 454 20.86 -6.05 17.00
N PHE A 455 20.36 -7.28 16.88
CA PHE A 455 18.91 -7.51 16.91
C PHE A 455 18.27 -7.32 18.30
N SER A 456 19.02 -7.58 19.37
CA SER A 456 18.49 -7.59 20.74
C SER A 456 18.92 -6.41 21.60
N THR A 457 19.99 -5.70 21.24
CA THR A 457 20.50 -4.56 22.01
C THR A 457 19.61 -3.32 21.89
N PRO A 458 19.03 -2.78 22.98
CA PRO A 458 18.19 -1.61 22.91
C PRO A 458 18.99 -0.35 22.50
N CYS A 459 18.31 0.60 21.86
CA CYS A 459 18.85 1.93 21.54
C CYS A 459 17.81 2.98 21.94
N CYS A 460 18.19 3.94 22.78
CA CYS A 460 17.29 4.97 23.30
C CYS A 460 16.64 5.82 22.20
N VAL A 461 17.30 5.97 21.05
CA VAL A 461 16.75 6.65 19.87
C VAL A 461 15.57 5.86 19.28
N ASP A 462 15.65 4.53 19.22
CA ASP A 462 14.52 3.69 18.75
C ASP A 462 13.30 3.82 19.66
N THR A 463 13.52 4.01 20.96
CA THR A 463 12.47 4.27 21.95
C THR A 463 11.89 5.68 21.82
N ALA A 464 12.75 6.69 21.65
CA ALA A 464 12.33 8.10 21.55
C ALA A 464 11.51 8.36 20.28
N ILE A 465 11.98 7.84 19.14
CA ILE A 465 11.25 7.93 17.87
C ILE A 465 9.97 7.07 17.93
N GLY A 466 10.09 5.85 18.46
CA GLY A 466 8.97 4.93 18.67
C GLY A 466 8.21 4.64 17.36
N PRO A 467 6.87 4.76 17.34
CA PRO A 467 6.06 4.44 16.16
C PRO A 467 6.17 5.50 15.06
N ARG A 468 6.87 6.63 15.28
CA ARG A 468 6.97 7.73 14.29
C ARG A 468 7.87 7.39 13.11
N CYS A 469 8.77 6.43 13.28
CA CYS A 469 9.60 5.89 12.21
C CYS A 469 9.03 4.54 11.76
N LYS A 470 8.79 4.43 10.45
CA LYS A 470 8.17 3.28 9.81
C LYS A 470 9.10 2.07 9.85
N MET A 471 10.36 2.26 9.51
CA MET A 471 11.36 1.18 9.36
C MET A 471 12.73 1.63 9.86
N VAL A 472 13.57 0.68 10.27
CA VAL A 472 14.93 0.99 10.75
C VAL A 472 15.97 0.81 9.64
N LEU A 473 17.13 1.45 9.79
CA LEU A 473 18.25 1.27 8.87
C LEU A 473 19.37 0.47 9.56
N LEU A 474 19.52 -0.81 9.22
CA LEU A 474 20.46 -1.73 9.92
C LEU A 474 21.93 -1.29 9.79
N SER A 475 22.42 -1.00 8.59
CA SER A 475 23.78 -0.44 8.42
C SER A 475 23.92 1.00 8.96
N GLY A 476 22.82 1.61 9.37
CA GLY A 476 22.77 2.93 9.97
C GLY A 476 23.21 2.98 11.43
N TYR A 477 23.35 1.82 12.08
CA TYR A 477 23.90 1.70 13.43
C TYR A 477 25.44 1.66 13.42
N VAL A 478 26.02 2.00 14.57
CA VAL A 478 27.45 1.92 14.88
C VAL A 478 27.61 1.58 16.36
N TRP A 479 28.67 0.82 16.69
CA TRP A 479 29.06 0.56 18.06
C TRP A 479 30.10 1.59 18.51
N GLU A 480 29.77 2.35 19.55
CA GLU A 480 30.68 3.31 20.18
C GLU A 480 30.71 3.04 21.69
N ASP A 481 31.88 2.81 22.27
CA ASP A 481 32.04 2.52 23.71
C ASP A 481 31.09 1.42 24.25
N ARG A 482 30.91 0.34 23.47
CA ARG A 482 29.97 -0.77 23.73
C ARG A 482 28.49 -0.38 23.74
N ARG A 483 28.15 0.80 23.24
CA ARG A 483 26.79 1.30 23.09
C ARG A 483 26.37 1.21 21.63
N LEU A 484 25.12 0.85 21.40
CA LEU A 484 24.53 0.86 20.07
C LEU A 484 24.01 2.28 19.77
N CYS A 485 24.61 2.94 18.80
CA CYS A 485 24.28 4.29 18.38
C CYS A 485 23.85 4.32 16.91
N TYR A 486 23.12 5.36 16.52
CA TYR A 486 22.88 5.70 15.12
C TYR A 486 23.96 6.64 14.62
N LYS A 487 24.42 6.39 13.38
CA LYS A 487 25.27 7.32 12.63
C LYS A 487 24.54 8.63 12.37
N VAL A 488 25.30 9.72 12.29
CA VAL A 488 24.80 11.06 11.97
C VAL A 488 24.02 11.09 10.67
N GLU A 489 24.56 10.48 9.61
CA GLU A 489 23.92 10.37 8.29
C GLU A 489 22.54 9.70 8.38
N THR A 490 22.40 8.66 9.20
CA THR A 490 21.13 7.95 9.41
C THR A 490 20.10 8.81 10.14
N LEU A 491 20.53 9.56 11.16
CA LEU A 491 19.63 10.47 11.88
C LEU A 491 19.11 11.55 10.94
N LYS A 492 19.98 12.09 10.07
CA LYS A 492 19.60 13.02 9.00
C LYS A 492 18.64 12.37 7.99
N SER A 493 18.88 11.13 7.56
CA SER A 493 18.00 10.45 6.59
C SER A 493 16.60 10.16 7.13
N PHE A 494 16.44 9.98 8.45
CA PHE A 494 15.13 9.97 9.10
C PHE A 494 14.47 11.35 9.22
N GLY A 495 15.15 12.42 8.81
CA GLY A 495 14.67 13.79 8.91
C GLY A 495 14.77 14.38 10.32
N LEU A 496 15.60 13.80 11.19
CA LEU A 496 15.82 14.31 12.54
C LEU A 496 16.70 15.55 12.50
N LEU A 497 16.34 16.52 13.34
CA LEU A 497 17.03 17.79 13.48
C LEU A 497 17.38 18.00 14.95
N LYS A 498 18.46 18.75 15.19
CA LYS A 498 18.83 19.21 16.52
C LYS A 498 18.12 20.53 16.79
N MET A 499 17.54 20.67 17.96
CA MET A 499 16.99 21.93 18.46
C MET A 499 17.72 22.32 19.76
N VAL A 500 18.04 23.60 19.90
CA VAL A 500 18.68 24.15 21.10
C VAL A 500 17.80 25.29 21.63
N GLU A 501 17.40 25.18 22.89
CA GLU A 501 16.66 26.24 23.57
C GLU A 501 17.57 27.34 24.09
N GLU A 502 16.98 28.46 24.52
CA GLU A 502 17.71 29.62 25.04
C GLU A 502 18.53 29.28 26.29
N ASP A 503 18.12 28.27 27.06
CA ASP A 503 18.82 27.77 28.24
C ASP A 503 19.98 26.80 27.91
N GLY A 504 20.22 26.52 26.62
CA GLY A 504 21.26 25.63 26.14
C GLY A 504 20.87 24.15 26.12
N THR A 505 19.66 23.78 26.55
CA THR A 505 19.18 22.40 26.50
C THR A 505 19.05 21.92 25.06
N HIS A 506 19.40 20.66 24.83
CA HIS A 506 19.42 20.06 23.50
C HIS A 506 18.26 19.09 23.33
N PHE A 507 17.58 19.20 22.20
CA PHE A 507 16.47 18.33 21.84
C PHE A 507 16.64 17.76 20.42
N ILE A 508 15.96 16.64 20.17
CA ILE A 508 15.70 16.15 18.83
C ILE A 508 14.29 16.55 18.39
N ALA A 509 14.20 17.01 17.15
CA ALA A 509 12.97 17.44 16.51
C ALA A 509 12.75 16.71 15.18
N LEU A 510 11.49 16.57 14.78
CA LEU A 510 11.09 16.01 13.49
C LEU A 510 9.89 16.73 12.90
N HIS A 511 9.74 16.63 11.57
CA HIS A 511 8.57 17.16 10.88
C HIS A 511 7.33 16.29 11.14
N ARG A 512 6.29 16.89 11.72
CA ARG A 512 5.02 16.21 11.97
C ARG A 512 4.26 16.01 10.67
N LEU A 513 4.09 14.75 10.28
CA LEU A 513 3.19 14.35 9.21
C LEU A 513 1.74 14.48 9.69
N HIS A 514 0.98 15.40 9.09
CA HIS A 514 -0.45 15.56 9.29
C HIS A 514 -1.22 14.81 8.18
N TRP A 515 -2.51 14.56 8.40
CA TRP A 515 -3.36 13.86 7.42
C TRP A 515 -3.45 14.59 6.08
N LEU A 516 -3.90 15.85 6.11
CA LEU A 516 -4.17 16.66 4.91
C LEU A 516 -3.36 17.97 4.91
N ALA A 517 -3.19 18.58 6.08
CA ALA A 517 -2.52 19.86 6.23
C ALA A 517 -1.00 19.73 6.06
N ILE A 518 -0.35 20.80 5.63
CA ILE A 518 1.12 20.88 5.54
C ILE A 518 1.57 22.21 6.17
N PRO A 519 1.44 22.35 7.50
CA PRO A 519 1.77 23.59 8.18
C PRO A 519 3.20 24.02 7.89
N ARG A 520 3.47 25.33 7.87
CA ARG A 520 4.85 25.84 7.76
C ARG A 520 5.66 25.55 9.02
N ARG A 521 5.01 25.59 10.19
CA ARG A 521 5.58 25.23 11.50
C ARG A 521 5.13 23.85 11.91
N ASP A 522 5.72 22.83 11.32
CA ASP A 522 5.39 21.42 11.55
C ASP A 522 6.48 20.68 12.35
N LEU A 523 7.56 21.36 12.75
CA LEU A 523 8.59 20.78 13.59
C LEU A 523 8.10 20.57 15.03
N MET A 524 8.23 19.34 15.52
CA MET A 524 7.92 18.97 16.90
C MET A 524 9.11 18.33 17.58
N VAL A 525 9.31 18.70 18.84
CA VAL A 525 10.28 18.08 19.74
C VAL A 525 9.76 16.72 20.17
N ILE A 526 10.63 15.71 20.15
CA ILE A 526 10.26 14.32 20.53
C ILE A 526 11.17 13.70 21.59
N GLY A 527 12.31 14.30 21.89
CA GLY A 527 13.23 13.80 22.90
C GLY A 527 14.28 14.83 23.29
N GLU A 528 14.73 14.75 24.54
CA GLU A 528 15.84 15.53 25.09
C GLU A 528 17.15 14.76 24.90
N VAL A 529 18.24 15.47 24.63
CA VAL A 529 19.56 14.91 24.31
C VAL A 529 20.53 15.20 25.42
N ASN A 530 20.93 14.16 26.15
CA ASN A 530 21.90 14.22 27.24
C ASN A 530 23.12 13.36 26.89
N GLY A 531 24.22 14.01 26.50
CA GLY A 531 25.38 13.32 25.94
C GLY A 531 24.99 12.58 24.66
N TYR A 532 25.15 11.25 24.63
CA TYR A 532 24.73 10.39 23.52
C TYR A 532 23.27 9.93 23.64
N ASN A 533 22.71 9.99 24.85
CA ASN A 533 21.40 9.41 25.14
C ASN A 533 20.28 10.36 24.74
N VAL A 534 19.17 9.78 24.31
CA VAL A 534 17.92 10.49 24.02
C VAL A 534 16.83 9.99 24.95
N THR A 535 16.25 10.88 25.75
CA THR A 535 15.11 10.58 26.61
C THR A 535 13.83 11.13 25.96
N ARG A 536 12.78 10.30 25.92
CA ARG A 536 11.49 10.73 25.35
C ARG A 536 10.87 11.82 26.23
N CYS A 537 10.40 12.90 25.62
CA CYS A 537 9.72 14.00 26.33
C CYS A 537 8.28 14.21 25.80
N SER A 538 7.56 15.13 26.44
CA SER A 538 6.23 15.56 25.98
C SER A 538 6.34 16.29 24.64
N GLU A 539 5.48 15.90 23.69
CA GLU A 539 5.49 16.51 22.36
C GLU A 539 5.10 17.98 22.44
N ARG A 540 5.92 18.84 21.85
CA ARG A 540 5.66 20.27 21.77
C ARG A 540 6.22 20.89 20.49
N PRO A 541 5.66 22.01 20.02
CA PRO A 541 6.23 22.76 18.89
C PRO A 541 7.67 23.19 19.16
N CYS A 542 8.49 23.23 18.11
CA CYS A 542 9.84 23.77 18.23
C CYS A 542 9.83 25.28 18.44
N THR A 543 10.49 25.74 19.51
CA THR A 543 10.65 27.14 19.92
C THR A 543 12.08 27.66 19.80
N GLY A 544 13.07 26.75 19.77
CA GLY A 544 14.50 27.06 19.77
C GLY A 544 15.14 27.10 18.39
N MET A 545 16.46 27.31 18.36
CA MET A 545 17.26 27.28 17.13
C MET A 545 17.41 25.86 16.61
N VAL A 546 17.21 25.66 15.31
CA VAL A 546 17.24 24.33 14.68
C VAL A 546 18.46 24.22 13.77
N SER A 547 19.22 23.13 13.92
CA SER A 547 20.35 22.78 13.07
C SER A 547 20.30 21.29 12.70
N MET A 548 21.22 20.85 11.83
CA MET A 548 21.40 19.43 11.60
C MET A 548 21.97 18.73 12.84
N VAL A 549 21.66 17.45 12.98
CA VAL A 549 22.32 16.60 13.97
C VAL A 549 23.78 16.42 13.54
N GLY A 550 24.71 16.67 14.46
CA GLY A 550 26.15 16.65 14.19
C GLY A 550 26.94 15.56 14.95
N LYS A 551 26.25 14.72 15.73
CA LYS A 551 26.88 13.65 16.51
C LYS A 551 26.04 12.39 16.52
N THR A 552 26.67 11.25 16.78
CA THR A 552 25.99 9.98 17.00
C THR A 552 25.13 10.03 18.25
N LEU A 553 23.99 9.33 18.21
CA LEU A 553 23.04 9.26 19.33
C LEU A 553 22.60 7.82 19.54
N GLY A 554 22.50 7.39 20.80
CA GLY A 554 22.09 6.04 21.18
C GLY A 554 22.54 5.65 22.57
N GLY A 555 22.65 4.35 22.81
CA GLY A 555 22.87 3.78 24.15
C GLY A 555 21.59 3.32 24.83
N LEU A 556 21.72 2.89 26.09
CA LEU A 556 20.58 2.45 26.90
C LEU A 556 19.71 3.66 27.27
N ALA A 557 18.38 3.49 27.18
CA ALA A 557 17.47 4.48 27.74
C ALA A 557 17.74 4.59 29.25
N GLY A 558 17.86 5.80 29.77
CA GLY A 558 17.95 6.03 31.22
C GLY A 558 16.75 5.39 31.92
N SER A 559 16.94 4.95 33.16
CA SER A 559 15.95 4.26 34.00
C SER A 559 14.60 4.99 34.20
N ASP A 560 14.49 6.25 33.75
CA ASP A 560 13.37 7.13 34.07
C ASP A 560 12.31 7.20 32.96
N SER A 561 12.23 6.16 32.12
CA SER A 561 11.06 5.93 31.27
C SER A 561 9.87 5.50 32.15
N PRO A 562 8.70 6.16 32.08
CA PRO A 562 7.51 5.74 32.82
C PRO A 562 7.05 4.39 32.24
N THR A 563 7.55 3.33 32.87
CA THR A 563 7.18 1.96 32.57
C THR A 563 5.92 1.67 33.37
N ARG A 564 4.82 1.37 32.68
CA ARG A 564 3.56 0.84 33.23
C ARG A 564 2.99 1.62 34.44
N THR A 565 1.98 2.46 34.20
CA THR A 565 0.85 2.50 35.14
C THR A 565 0.15 1.15 35.07
N ILE A 566 0.58 0.22 35.92
CA ILE A 566 -0.30 -0.83 36.43
C ILE A 566 -1.41 -0.05 37.13
N LEU A 567 -2.62 -0.11 36.58
CA LEU A 567 -3.81 0.25 37.33
C LEU A 567 -3.91 -0.78 38.45
N ASP A 568 -3.33 -0.45 39.60
CA ASP A 568 -3.68 -1.10 40.84
C ASP A 568 -5.19 -0.94 41.01
N ARG A 569 -5.87 -2.09 40.99
CA ARG A 569 -7.24 -2.19 41.49
C ARG A 569 -7.21 -1.68 42.93
N PHE A 570 -7.92 -0.59 43.18
CA PHE A 570 -8.40 -0.24 44.52
C PHE A 570 -9.90 -0.59 44.60
N PRO A 571 -10.38 -0.84 45.83
CA PRO A 571 -11.05 -2.08 46.25
C PRO A 571 -12.46 -2.31 45.70
#